data_AF-A0AA37H1V3-F1
#
_entry.id   AF-A0AA37H1V3-F1
#
_cell.length_a   1.000
_cell.length_b   1.000
_cell.length_c   1.000
_cell.angle_alpha   90.00
_cell.angle_beta   90.00
_cell.angle_gamma   90.00
#
_symmetry.space_group_name_H-M   'P 1'
#
loop_
_entity.id
_entity.type
_entity.pdbx_description
1 polymer ?
#
loop_
_entity_poly.entity_id
_entity_poly.type
_entity_poly.pdbx_seq_one_letter_code
_entity_poly.pdbx_strand_id
1 'polypeptide(L)' 'MNSDKKVESDHSLSGSNGEGINVFYTGLPPYHPLALAEGWDPELVDKGVRNDAIELVQAGYNVYGMLSSYGP' A
#
# COMPACT_ATOMS: atom_id res chain seq x y z
N MET A 1 25.14 4.59 44.69
CA MET A 1 25.74 3.87 43.55
C MET A 1 24.60 3.39 42.68
N ASN A 2 24.50 4.01 41.50
CA ASN A 2 23.83 3.64 40.25
C ASN A 2 22.38 3.13 40.27
N SER A 3 21.51 3.46 39.31
CA SER A 3 21.48 4.45 38.24
C SER A 3 20.09 4.31 37.61
N ASP A 4 19.45 5.43 37.34
CA ASP A 4 18.42 5.57 36.34
C ASP A 4 18.84 4.94 35.00
N LYS A 5 17.99 4.08 34.43
CA LYS A 5 17.56 4.09 33.02
C LYS A 5 16.75 2.83 32.74
N LYS A 6 15.43 2.99 32.73
CA LYS A 6 14.52 2.04 32.11
C LYS A 6 14.77 2.11 30.60
N VAL A 7 15.51 1.10 30.13
CA VAL A 7 15.79 0.69 28.75
C VAL A 7 14.93 1.43 27.71
N GLU A 8 15.58 2.31 26.97
CA GLU A 8 15.09 2.86 25.69
C GLU A 8 14.86 1.67 24.75
N SER A 9 13.60 1.41 24.39
CA SER A 9 13.26 0.49 23.32
C SER A 9 13.55 1.21 22.00
N ASP A 10 14.83 1.24 21.63
CA ASP A 10 15.28 1.64 20.31
C ASP A 10 14.77 0.59 19.32
N HIS A 11 13.58 0.84 18.78
CA HIS A 11 13.10 0.20 17.57
C HIS A 11 13.92 0.76 16.40
N SER A 12 15.20 0.37 16.38
CA SER A 12 16.11 0.64 15.28
C SER A 12 15.61 -0.16 14.08
N LEU A 13 14.80 0.49 13.24
CA LEU A 13 14.55 0.04 11.87
C LEU A 13 15.83 0.28 11.05
N SER A 14 16.87 -0.46 11.39
CA SER A 14 18.06 -0.66 10.56
C SER A 14 17.67 -1.65 9.47
N GLY A 15 17.24 -1.13 8.33
CA GLY A 15 16.87 -1.95 7.17
C GLY A 15 16.93 -1.16 5.87
N SER A 16 18.06 -0.49 5.60
CA SER A 16 18.33 0.10 4.29
C SER A 16 19.11 -0.88 3.41
N ASN A 17 18.46 -1.97 2.98
CA ASN A 17 18.96 -2.86 1.94
C ASN A 17 17.83 -3.03 0.93
N GLY A 18 18.07 -2.96 -0.38
CA GLY A 18 17.06 -3.03 -1.45
C GLY A 18 16.33 -4.37 -1.60
N GLU A 19 15.87 -4.96 -0.50
CA GLU A 19 15.28 -6.29 -0.32
C GLU A 19 13.87 -6.22 0.30
N GLY A 20 13.17 -5.09 0.14
CA GLY A 20 11.76 -4.99 0.55
C GLY A 20 10.89 -5.93 -0.29
N ILE A 21 9.92 -6.61 0.34
CA ILE A 21 8.93 -7.40 -0.40
C ILE A 21 8.17 -6.44 -1.32
N ASN A 22 8.19 -6.75 -2.62
CA ASN A 22 7.48 -5.97 -3.63
C ASN A 22 6.06 -6.51 -3.76
N VAL A 23 5.08 -5.63 -3.61
CA VAL A 23 3.66 -5.99 -3.77
C VAL A 23 3.14 -5.32 -5.03
N PHE A 24 2.61 -6.16 -5.94
CA PHE A 24 2.02 -5.73 -7.20
C PHE A 24 0.51 -5.92 -7.12
N TYR A 25 -0.24 -4.82 -7.22
CA TYR A 25 -1.68 -4.87 -7.39
C TYR A 25 -2.03 -4.75 -8.87
N THR A 26 -2.73 -5.77 -9.37
CA THR A 26 -3.32 -5.79 -10.71
C THR A 26 -4.83 -5.81 -10.57
N GLY A 27 -5.51 -4.89 -11.25
CA GLY A 27 -6.95 -4.81 -11.16
C GLY A 27 -7.55 -3.94 -12.24
N LEU A 28 -8.88 -3.95 -12.29
CA LEU A 28 -9.64 -3.04 -13.12
C LEU A 28 -9.63 -1.66 -12.46
N PRO A 29 -9.34 -0.58 -13.20
CA PRO A 29 -9.45 0.76 -12.66
C PRO A 29 -10.87 1.07 -12.22
N PRO A 30 -11.05 2.07 -11.34
CA PRO A 30 -12.36 2.43 -10.81
C PRO A 30 -13.41 2.75 -11.87
N TYR A 31 -12.98 3.30 -13.00
CA TYR A 31 -13.84 3.67 -14.13
C TYR A 31 -13.82 2.63 -15.27
N HIS A 32 -13.37 1.41 -15.01
CA HIS A 32 -13.38 0.36 -16.04
C HIS A 32 -14.83 -0.04 -16.38
N PRO A 33 -15.18 -0.28 -17.66
CA PRO A 33 -16.54 -0.65 -18.06
C PRO A 33 -17.09 -1.86 -17.29
N LEU A 34 -16.25 -2.85 -17.00
CA LEU A 34 -16.65 -4.00 -16.18
C LEU A 34 -16.91 -3.63 -14.72
N ALA A 35 -16.12 -2.74 -14.11
CA ALA A 35 -16.38 -2.29 -12.73
C ALA A 35 -17.71 -1.52 -12.65
N LEU A 36 -17.99 -0.69 -13.66
CA LEU A 36 -19.27 0.03 -13.79
C LEU A 36 -20.43 -0.93 -14.07
N ALA A 37 -20.23 -1.95 -14.91
CA ALA A 37 -21.25 -2.95 -15.25
C ALA A 37 -21.63 -3.82 -14.05
N GLU A 38 -20.68 -4.11 -13.16
CA GLU A 38 -20.91 -4.79 -11.88
C GLU A 38 -21.54 -3.85 -10.82
N GLY A 39 -21.78 -2.59 -11.16
CA GLY A 39 -22.42 -1.61 -10.28
C GLY A 39 -21.54 -1.11 -9.15
N TRP A 40 -20.21 -1.22 -9.29
CA TRP A 40 -19.29 -0.69 -8.30
C TRP A 40 -19.23 0.84 -8.40
N ASP A 41 -19.23 1.51 -7.24
CA ASP A 41 -19.01 2.96 -7.16
C ASP A 41 -17.53 3.26 -7.43
N PRO A 42 -17.19 3.97 -8.52
CA PRO A 42 -15.81 4.29 -8.85
C PRO A 42 -15.09 5.08 -7.76
N GLU A 43 -15.77 5.97 -7.05
CA GLU A 43 -15.13 6.78 -6.01
C GLU A 43 -14.73 5.92 -4.82
N LEU A 44 -15.57 4.94 -4.45
CA LEU A 44 -15.27 4.01 -3.37
C LEU A 44 -14.15 3.04 -3.76
N VAL A 45 -14.14 2.55 -5.01
CA VAL A 45 -13.07 1.68 -5.51
C VAL A 45 -11.73 2.42 -5.54
N ASP A 46 -11.70 3.65 -6.05
CA ASP A 46 -10.51 4.50 -6.10
C ASP A 46 -9.95 4.77 -4.70
N LYS A 47 -10.85 5.11 -3.76
CA LYS A 47 -10.48 5.35 -2.37
C LYS A 47 -9.95 4.08 -1.69
N GLY A 48 -10.60 2.93 -1.91
CA GLY A 48 -10.17 1.64 -1.36
C GLY A 48 -8.76 1.27 -1.82
N VAL A 49 -8.52 1.28 -3.14
CA VAL A 49 -7.21 0.96 -3.72
C VAL A 49 -6.10 1.87 -3.19
N ARG A 50 -6.37 3.17 -3.02
CA ARG A 50 -5.39 4.11 -2.43
C ARG A 50 -5.13 3.84 -0.96
N ASN A 51 -6.17 3.55 -0.18
CA ASN A 51 -6.02 3.23 1.24
C ASN A 51 -5.19 1.96 1.43
N ASP A 52 -5.50 0.90 0.69
CA ASP A 52 -4.76 -0.37 0.74
C ASP A 52 -3.28 -0.16 0.37
N ALA A 53 -3.01 0.64 -0.66
CA ALA A 53 -1.64 0.99 -1.03
C ALA A 53 -0.90 1.75 0.07
N ILE A 54 -1.56 2.67 0.78
CA ILE A 54 -0.98 3.40 1.91
C ILE A 54 -0.66 2.45 3.07
N GLU A 55 -1.56 1.53 3.42
CA GLU A 55 -1.33 0.56 4.50
C GLU A 55 -0.10 -0.32 4.23
N LEU A 56 0.10 -0.72 2.97
CA LEU A 56 1.25 -1.51 2.57
C LEU A 56 2.55 -0.72 2.59
N VAL A 57 2.54 0.53 2.13
CA VAL A 57 3.70 1.42 2.26
C VAL A 57 4.06 1.62 3.74
N GLN A 58 3.06 1.83 4.60
CA GLN A 58 3.26 1.96 6.06
C GLN A 58 3.81 0.69 6.70
N ALA A 59 3.43 -0.49 6.18
CA ALA A 59 3.97 -1.78 6.60
C ALA A 59 5.41 -2.04 6.09
N GLY A 60 6.00 -1.11 5.32
CA GLY A 60 7.37 -1.19 4.83
C GLY A 60 7.52 -1.93 3.49
N TYR A 61 6.43 -2.15 2.76
CA TYR A 61 6.46 -2.76 1.43
C TYR A 61 6.77 -1.72 0.34
N ASN A 62 7.42 -2.21 -0.73
CA ASN A 62 7.54 -1.47 -1.98
C ASN A 62 6.29 -1.76 -2.82
N VAL A 63 5.40 -0.79 -2.96
CA VAL A 63 4.09 -0.97 -3.61
C VAL A 63 4.10 -0.43 -5.03
N TYR A 64 3.66 -1.27 -5.98
CA TYR A 64 3.48 -0.89 -7.39
C TYR A 64 2.06 -1.23 -7.85
N GLY A 65 1.34 -0.23 -8.36
CA GLY A 65 -0.01 -0.41 -8.91
C GLY A 65 0.00 -0.37 -10.43
N MET A 66 -0.53 -1.41 -11.08
CA MET A 66 -0.82 -1.40 -12.52
C MET A 66 -2.34 -1.47 -12.70
N LEU A 67 -2.93 -0.32 -12.99
CA LEU A 67 -4.34 -0.21 -13.36
C LEU A 67 -4.44 -0.20 -14.89
N SER A 68 -5.09 -1.22 -15.46
CA SER A 68 -5.27 -1.30 -16.90
C SER A 68 -6.33 -0.30 -17.34
N SER A 69 -5.90 0.90 -17.77
CA SER A 69 -6.82 1.85 -18.39
C SER A 69 -7.23 1.31 -19.76
N TYR A 70 -8.52 1.11 -19.96
CA TYR A 70 -9.07 0.81 -21.28
C TYR A 70 -8.92 2.06 -22.16
N GLY A 71 -7.94 2.06 -23.07
CA GLY A 71 -7.81 3.06 -24.14
C GLY A 71 -8.77 2.73 -25.29
N PRO A 72 -9.11 3.71 -26.16
CA PRO A 72 -10.04 3.52 -27.26
C PRO A 72 -9.64 2.40 -28.23
#